data_AF-A0A843HWV3-F1
#
_entry.id   AF-A0A843HWV3-F1
#
_cell.length_a   1.000
_cell.length_b   1.000
_cell.length_c   1.000
_cell.angle_alpha   90.00
_cell.angle_beta   90.00
_cell.angle_gamma   90.00
#
_symmetry.space_group_name_H-M   'P 1'
#
loop_
_entity.id
_entity.type
_entity.pdbx_description
1 polymer ?
#
loop_
_entity_poly.entity_id
_entity_poly.type
_entity_poly.pdbx_seq_one_letter_code
_entity_poly.pdbx_strand_id
1 'polypeptide(L)'
;MNITLNIILFSFILIFGLYITNKLEYDLKLIKILRFYPTASRIRGEGLIDLSNLSLLMRGYDVEYDVEGDVEVRRGEGDIYRVVARGEGKVRLRIIAYGALDEYSITKVVEVSPG
;
A
#
# COMPACT_ATOMS: atom_id res chain seq x y z
N MET A 1 -28.12 20.03 -38.02
CA MET A 1 -27.51 19.42 -36.82
C MET A 1 -28.26 18.13 -36.51
N ASN A 2 -27.61 16.97 -36.56
CA ASN A 2 -28.29 15.67 -36.45
C ASN A 2 -28.45 15.28 -34.97
N ILE A 3 -29.69 15.30 -34.47
CA ILE A 3 -30.03 14.98 -33.08
C ILE A 3 -29.55 13.59 -32.67
N THR A 4 -29.64 12.59 -33.55
CA THR A 4 -29.17 11.23 -33.27
C THR A 4 -27.66 11.19 -33.05
N LEU A 5 -26.89 11.90 -33.88
CA LEU A 5 -25.44 12.00 -33.73
C LEU A 5 -25.05 12.68 -32.41
N ASN A 6 -25.80 13.73 -32.03
CA ASN A 6 -25.58 14.43 -30.76
C ASN A 6 -25.87 13.55 -29.55
N ILE A 7 -26.94 12.75 -29.57
CA ILE A 7 -27.28 11.82 -28.49
C ILE A 7 -26.19 10.75 -28.34
N ILE A 8 -25.74 10.16 -29.45
CA ILE A 8 -24.67 9.15 -29.43
C ILE A 8 -23.38 9.74 -28.85
N LEU A 9 -22.97 10.93 -29.32
CA LEU A 9 -21.77 11.60 -28.84
C LEU A 9 -21.88 11.94 -27.34
N PHE A 10 -23.03 12.44 -26.90
CA PHE A 10 -23.28 12.73 -25.48
C PHE A 10 -23.20 11.45 -24.63
N SER A 11 -23.86 10.38 -25.04
CA SER A 11 -23.80 9.10 -24.32
C SER A 11 -22.38 8.53 -24.27
N PHE A 12 -21.62 8.66 -25.34
CA PHE A 12 -20.23 8.23 -25.37
C PHE A 12 -19.37 9.01 -24.36
N ILE A 13 -19.46 10.34 -24.37
CA ILE A 13 -18.75 11.21 -23.42
C ILE A 13 -19.17 10.88 -21.97
N LEU A 14 -20.45 10.67 -21.73
CA LEU A 14 -20.97 10.34 -20.40
C LEU A 14 -20.41 9.00 -19.90
N ILE A 15 -20.49 7.94 -20.71
CA ILE A 15 -19.99 6.61 -20.35
C ILE A 15 -18.48 6.65 -20.11
N PHE A 16 -17.75 7.34 -21.00
CA PHE A 16 -16.31 7.49 -20.85
C PHE A 16 -15.95 8.28 -19.59
N GLY A 17 -16.66 9.37 -19.32
CA GLY A 17 -16.51 10.16 -18.10
C GLY A 17 -16.73 9.30 -16.85
N LEU A 18 -17.84 8.58 -16.77
CA LEU A 18 -18.15 7.67 -15.67
C LEU A 18 -17.09 6.57 -15.51
N TYR A 19 -16.60 6.01 -16.62
CA TYR A 19 -15.55 5.01 -16.60
C TYR A 19 -14.26 5.56 -15.96
N ILE A 20 -13.79 6.73 -16.42
CA ILE A 20 -12.58 7.36 -15.87
C ILE A 20 -12.77 7.76 -14.42
N THR A 21 -13.92 8.34 -14.06
CA THR A 21 -14.23 8.71 -12.67
C THR A 21 -14.21 7.50 -11.74
N ASN A 22 -14.76 6.35 -12.15
CA ASN A 22 -14.70 5.13 -11.36
C ASN A 22 -13.25 4.65 -11.13
N LYS A 23 -12.40 4.72 -12.16
CA LYS A 23 -10.97 4.37 -12.02
C LYS A 23 -10.25 5.32 -11.07
N LEU A 24 -10.48 6.62 -11.18
CA LEU A 24 -9.91 7.63 -10.28
C LEU A 24 -10.38 7.43 -8.83
N GLU A 25 -11.65 7.13 -8.61
CA GLU A 25 -12.17 6.90 -7.26
C GLU A 25 -11.51 5.66 -6.61
N TYR A 26 -11.30 4.60 -7.39
CA TYR A 26 -10.58 3.42 -6.93
C TYR A 26 -9.14 3.76 -6.51
N ASP A 27 -8.40 4.48 -7.35
CA ASP A 27 -7.01 4.84 -7.07
C ASP A 27 -6.91 5.79 -5.86
N LEU A 28 -7.83 6.74 -5.72
CA LEU A 28 -7.90 7.63 -4.55
C LEU A 28 -8.17 6.86 -3.24
N LYS A 29 -8.98 5.81 -3.26
CA LYS A 29 -9.17 4.94 -2.10
C LYS A 29 -7.88 4.20 -1.76
N LEU A 30 -7.19 3.67 -2.77
CA LEU A 30 -5.91 2.99 -2.63
C LEU A 30 -4.84 3.87 -1.97
N ILE A 31 -4.66 5.09 -2.50
CA ILE A 31 -3.72 6.08 -1.96
C ILE A 31 -4.06 6.42 -0.50
N LYS A 32 -5.34 6.59 -0.17
CA LYS A 32 -5.77 6.84 1.21
C LYS A 32 -5.40 5.68 2.14
N ILE A 33 -5.67 4.45 1.73
CA ILE A 33 -5.31 3.26 2.54
C ILE A 33 -3.81 3.23 2.79
N LEU A 34 -2.97 3.32 1.74
CA LEU A 34 -1.52 3.30 1.88
C LEU A 34 -1.00 4.42 2.79
N ARG A 35 -1.48 5.65 2.60
CA ARG A 35 -1.04 6.81 3.36
C ARG A 35 -1.34 6.67 4.84
N PHE A 36 -2.58 6.28 5.17
CA PHE A 36 -3.11 6.27 6.52
C PHE A 36 -3.01 4.92 7.23
N TYR A 37 -2.51 3.88 6.56
CA TYR A 37 -2.32 2.59 7.20
C TYR A 37 -1.39 2.75 8.42
N PRO A 38 -1.86 2.35 9.62
CA PRO A 38 -1.07 2.46 10.84
C PRO A 38 0.05 1.42 10.81
N THR A 39 1.28 1.88 10.96
CA THR A 39 2.45 1.02 11.15
C THR A 39 3.15 1.49 12.40
N ALA A 40 3.57 0.55 13.26
CA ALA A 40 4.31 0.89 14.46
C ALA A 40 5.57 1.65 14.07
N SER A 41 5.77 2.83 14.65
CA SER A 41 6.97 3.65 14.39
C SER A 41 8.20 3.08 15.10
N ARG A 42 8.01 2.34 16.20
CA ARG A 42 9.09 1.72 16.98
C ARG A 42 8.67 0.36 17.52
N ILE A 43 9.58 -0.61 17.46
CA ILE A 43 9.42 -1.95 18.06
C ILE A 43 10.65 -2.33 18.89
N ARG A 44 10.46 -3.15 19.92
CA ARG A 44 11.57 -3.73 20.71
C ARG A 44 12.11 -5.00 20.03
N GLY A 45 13.31 -5.44 20.42
CA GLY A 45 13.88 -6.71 19.97
C GLY A 45 12.88 -7.84 20.19
N GLU A 46 12.64 -8.63 19.14
CA GLU A 46 11.59 -9.66 19.01
C GLU A 46 10.18 -9.16 18.64
N GLY A 47 10.03 -7.89 18.24
CA GLY A 47 8.78 -7.33 17.76
C GLY A 47 8.23 -7.98 16.47
N LEU A 48 6.92 -7.85 16.29
CA LEU A 48 6.22 -8.28 15.08
C LEU A 48 5.70 -7.05 14.33
N ILE A 49 5.89 -7.04 13.01
CA ILE A 49 5.22 -6.11 12.12
C ILE A 49 4.14 -6.89 11.38
N ASP A 50 2.89 -6.65 11.75
CA ASP A 50 1.73 -7.33 11.19
C ASP A 50 1.06 -6.48 10.12
N LEU A 51 1.14 -6.92 8.86
CA LEU A 51 0.45 -6.33 7.73
C LEU A 51 -0.79 -7.13 7.31
N SER A 52 -1.20 -8.15 8.07
CA SER A 52 -2.35 -9.00 7.73
C SER A 52 -3.65 -8.19 7.57
N ASN A 53 -3.83 -7.13 8.37
CA ASN A 53 -4.99 -6.25 8.24
C ASN A 53 -4.98 -5.43 6.95
N LEU A 54 -3.81 -5.19 6.34
CA LEU A 54 -3.72 -4.51 5.04
C LEU A 54 -4.39 -5.35 3.95
N SER A 55 -4.27 -6.68 4.01
CA SER A 55 -4.94 -7.61 3.08
C SER A 55 -6.48 -7.57 3.15
N LEU A 56 -7.05 -7.10 4.26
CA LEU A 56 -8.49 -6.86 4.40
C LEU A 56 -8.93 -5.55 3.73
N LEU A 57 -8.03 -4.57 3.64
CA LEU A 57 -8.30 -3.24 3.11
C LEU A 57 -8.01 -3.15 1.60
N MET A 58 -7.01 -3.88 1.12
CA MET A 58 -6.58 -3.86 -0.27
C MET A 58 -6.00 -5.20 -0.71
N ARG A 59 -6.25 -5.56 -1.97
CA ARG A 59 -5.72 -6.76 -2.61
C ARG A 59 -4.71 -6.38 -3.68
N GLY A 60 -3.77 -7.28 -3.98
CA GLY A 60 -2.76 -7.04 -5.01
C GLY A 60 -1.78 -5.96 -4.60
N TYR A 61 -1.12 -6.16 -3.46
CA TYR A 61 -0.01 -5.33 -3.02
C TYR A 61 1.22 -6.19 -2.80
N ASP A 62 2.37 -5.59 -3.00
CA ASP A 62 3.66 -6.19 -2.70
C ASP A 62 4.34 -5.41 -1.57
N VAL A 63 5.16 -6.12 -0.80
CA VAL A 63 5.93 -5.54 0.29
C VAL A 63 7.39 -5.88 0.06
N GLU A 64 8.17 -4.85 -0.24
CA GLU A 64 9.62 -4.89 -0.23
C GLU A 64 10.10 -4.42 1.15
N TYR A 65 11.19 -5.01 1.62
CA TYR A 65 11.80 -4.57 2.88
C TYR A 65 13.31 -4.43 2.75
N ASP A 66 13.83 -3.45 3.47
CA ASP A 66 15.25 -3.17 3.59
C ASP A 66 15.59 -2.97 5.08
N VAL A 67 16.78 -3.39 5.48
CA VAL A 67 17.18 -3.42 6.89
C VAL A 67 18.51 -2.72 7.07
N GLU A 68 18.57 -1.85 8.07
CA GLU A 68 19.75 -1.06 8.42
C GLU A 68 20.13 -1.32 9.88
N GLY A 69 21.40 -1.63 10.15
CA GLY A 69 21.89 -1.93 11.50
C GLY A 69 21.89 -3.42 11.84
N ASP A 70 22.04 -3.74 13.13
CA ASP A 70 22.15 -5.14 13.62
C ASP A 70 20.75 -5.73 13.92
N VAL A 71 19.96 -5.81 12.85
CA VAL A 71 18.57 -6.27 12.86
C VAL A 71 18.39 -7.32 11.77
N GLU A 72 17.68 -8.39 12.09
CA GLU A 72 17.30 -9.45 11.16
C GLU A 72 15.78 -9.49 11.03
N VAL A 73 15.27 -9.53 9.81
CA VAL A 73 13.83 -9.67 9.54
C VAL A 73 13.57 -11.04 8.94
N ARG A 74 12.69 -11.82 9.58
CA ARG A 74 12.23 -13.11 9.10
C ARG A 74 10.76 -13.00 8.70
N ARG A 75 10.45 -13.35 7.45
CA ARG A 75 9.06 -13.47 7.01
C ARG A 75 8.43 -14.68 7.70
N GLY A 76 7.37 -14.43 8.46
CA GLY A 76 6.55 -15.47 9.08
C GLY A 76 5.50 -16.01 8.11
N GLU A 77 4.45 -16.63 8.65
CA GLU A 77 3.29 -16.99 7.86
C GLU A 77 2.49 -15.75 7.46
N GLY A 78 2.08 -15.67 6.19
CA GLY A 78 1.31 -14.55 5.66
C GLY A 78 2.11 -13.26 5.50
N ASP A 79 1.48 -12.15 5.88
CA ASP A 79 2.06 -10.78 5.80
C ASP A 79 2.59 -10.32 7.16
N ILE A 80 3.11 -11.25 7.96
CA ILE A 80 3.70 -11.01 9.26
C ILE A 80 5.23 -11.07 9.14
N TYR A 81 5.90 -10.02 9.61
CA TYR A 81 7.36 -9.90 9.61
C TYR A 81 7.86 -9.91 11.04
N ARG A 82 8.63 -10.95 11.40
CA ARG A 82 9.26 -11.06 12.72
C ARG A 82 10.60 -10.36 12.68
N VAL A 83 10.83 -9.46 13.63
CA VAL A 83 12.06 -8.67 13.72
C VAL A 83 12.85 -9.14 14.93
N VAL A 84 14.09 -9.59 14.69
CA VAL A 84 15.03 -9.97 15.74
C VAL A 84 16.14 -8.93 15.75
N ALA A 85 16.28 -8.21 16.85
CA ALA A 85 17.24 -7.12 16.99
C ALA A 85 18.33 -7.51 17.98
N ARG A 86 19.59 -7.45 17.55
CA ARG A 86 20.75 -7.61 18.42
C ARG A 86 21.32 -6.25 18.84
N GLY A 87 21.06 -5.20 18.06
CA GLY A 87 21.37 -3.80 18.37
C GLY A 87 20.28 -2.84 17.90
N GLU A 88 20.59 -1.54 17.86
CA GLU A 88 19.71 -0.56 17.24
C GLU A 88 19.74 -0.68 15.71
N GLY A 89 18.59 -0.43 15.08
CA GLY A 89 18.48 -0.45 13.63
C GLY A 89 17.14 0.05 13.14
N LYS A 90 16.95 -0.02 11.82
CA LYS A 90 15.74 0.44 11.13
C LYS A 90 15.31 -0.60 10.12
N VAL A 91 14.01 -0.87 10.08
CA VAL A 91 13.39 -1.67 9.03
C VAL A 91 12.56 -0.73 8.17
N ARG A 92 12.89 -0.64 6.88
CA ARG A 92 12.14 0.13 5.89
C ARG A 92 11.25 -0.84 5.14
N LEU A 93 9.94 -0.63 5.24
CA LEU A 93 8.92 -1.40 4.53
C LEU A 93 8.37 -0.54 3.41
N ARG A 94 8.61 -0.93 2.18
CA ARG A 94 8.02 -0.31 1.00
C ARG A 94 6.81 -1.14 0.58
N ILE A 95 5.63 -0.57 0.78
CA ILE A 95 4.36 -1.16 0.39
C ILE A 95 4.02 -0.60 -0.99
N ILE A 96 3.83 -1.49 -1.96
CA ILE A 96 3.56 -1.19 -3.36
C ILE A 96 2.16 -1.68 -3.69
N ALA A 97 1.37 -0.85 -4.35
CA ALA A 97 0.01 -1.17 -4.71
C ALA A 97 -0.31 -0.80 -6.14
N TYR A 98 -1.09 -1.65 -6.79
CA TYR A 98 -1.44 -1.48 -8.19
C TYR A 98 -2.84 -0.88 -8.33
N GLY A 99 -2.89 0.39 -8.71
CA GLY A 99 -4.13 1.07 -9.07
C GLY A 99 -4.63 0.66 -10.46
N ALA A 100 -5.75 1.24 -10.85
CA ALA A 100 -6.28 1.09 -12.18
C ALA A 100 -5.59 1.99 -13.22
N LEU A 101 -4.98 3.09 -12.79
CA LEU A 101 -4.27 4.02 -13.68
C LEU A 101 -2.75 3.98 -13.49
N ASP A 102 -2.27 3.75 -12.28
CA ASP A 102 -0.83 3.78 -11.96
C ASP A 102 -0.45 2.88 -10.77
N GLU A 103 0.86 2.72 -10.56
CA GLU A 103 1.44 2.11 -9.36
C GLU A 103 1.64 3.17 -8.26
N TYR A 104 1.26 2.83 -7.03
CA TYR A 104 1.43 3.67 -5.85
C TYR A 104 2.29 2.96 -4.82
N SER A 105 3.29 3.64 -4.27
CA SER A 105 4.11 3.08 -3.19
C SER A 105 4.31 4.04 -2.04
N ILE A 106 4.40 3.50 -0.83
CA ILE A 106 4.76 4.23 0.38
C ILE A 106 5.83 3.48 1.15
N THR A 107 6.82 4.21 1.65
CA THR A 107 7.83 3.67 2.55
C THR A 107 7.46 4.01 3.98
N LYS A 108 7.36 2.99 4.83
CA LYS A 108 7.20 3.11 6.28
C LYS A 108 8.50 2.70 6.94
N VAL A 109 8.99 3.51 7.87
CA VAL A 109 10.22 3.21 8.61
C VAL A 109 9.83 2.82 10.03
N VAL A 110 10.33 1.67 10.47
CA VAL A 110 10.15 1.15 11.82
C VAL A 110 11.49 1.16 12.51
N GLU A 111 11.63 1.94 13.57
CA GLU A 111 12.82 1.95 14.40
C GLU A 111 12.81 0.74 15.33
N VAL A 112 13.96 0.09 15.44
CA VAL A 112 14.12 -1.12 16.22
C VAL A 112 15.16 -0.87 17.30
N SER A 113 14.80 -1.16 18.53
CA SER A 113 15.70 -1.05 19.68
C SER A 113 16.05 -2.44 20.20
N PRO A 114 17.26 -2.61 20.78
CA PRO A 114 17.64 -3.87 21.40
C PRO A 114 16.61 -4.28 22.46
N GLY A 115 16.36 -5.59 22.52
CA GLY A 115 15.48 -6.23 23.50
C GLY A 115 16.13 -6.35 24.87
#